data_AF-A0A946IVI0-F1
#
_entry.id   AF-A0A946IVI0-F1
#
_cell.length_a   1.000
_cell.length_b   1.000
_cell.length_c   1.000
_cell.angle_alpha   90.00
_cell.angle_beta   90.00
_cell.angle_gamma   90.00
#
_symmetry.space_group_name_H-M   'P 1'
#
loop_
_entity.id
_entity.type
_entity.pdbx_description
1 polymer ?
#
loop_
_entity_poly.entity_id
_entity_poly.type
_entity_poly.pdbx_seq_one_letter_code
_entity_poly.pdbx_strand_id
1 'polypeptide(L)'
;RRDDPGNPDVCNLYPFHKIYSTKAVQDEIESDCRTAKIGCGDCKKMLSQTMLEGMRPMMAKREEILTRPDDVKDILREGTLKAHAVAKSTLAQAKQAMKLT
;
A
#
# COMPACT_ATOMS: atom_id res chain seq x y z
N ARG A 1 18.43 -20.85 9.85
CA ARG A 1 17.72 -21.96 10.56
C ARG A 1 17.16 -21.40 11.87
N ARG A 2 16.44 -22.15 12.72
CA ARG A 2 15.82 -21.58 13.95
C ARG A 2 16.84 -21.20 15.03
N ASP A 3 18.07 -21.68 14.87
CA ASP A 3 19.25 -21.50 15.69
C ASP A 3 20.28 -20.52 15.06
N ASP A 4 19.92 -19.91 13.93
CA ASP A 4 20.79 -19.04 13.15
C ASP A 4 20.34 -17.58 13.34
N PRO A 5 21.17 -16.72 13.97
CA PRO A 5 20.88 -15.31 14.15
C PRO A 5 20.52 -14.62 12.84
N GLY A 6 19.35 -13.97 12.82
CA GLY A 6 18.93 -13.14 11.70
C GLY A 6 19.44 -11.71 11.79
N ASN A 7 19.32 -10.98 10.68
CA ASN A 7 19.61 -9.55 10.64
C ASN A 7 18.43 -8.78 10.04
N PRO A 8 17.62 -8.08 10.87
CA PRO A 8 16.51 -7.25 10.40
C PRO A 8 16.91 -6.19 9.37
N ASP A 9 18.16 -5.70 9.38
CA ASP A 9 18.62 -4.61 8.49
C ASP A 9 18.73 -5.04 7.02
N VAL A 10 18.91 -6.34 6.76
CA VAL A 10 19.00 -6.91 5.39
C VAL A 10 17.79 -7.78 5.05
N CYS A 11 16.86 -7.95 5.99
CA CYS A 11 15.65 -8.72 5.79
C CYS A 11 14.66 -7.97 4.89
N ASN A 12 14.24 -8.60 3.79
CA ASN A 12 13.25 -8.01 2.88
C ASN A 12 11.84 -7.89 3.49
N LEU A 13 11.55 -8.57 4.60
CA LEU A 13 10.26 -8.52 5.28
C LEU A 13 10.19 -7.49 6.40
N TYR A 14 11.33 -7.17 7.03
CA TYR A 14 11.35 -6.25 8.17
C TYR A 14 10.81 -4.84 7.85
N PRO A 15 11.01 -4.26 6.63
CA PRO A 15 10.36 -3.02 6.24
C PRO A 15 8.82 -3.05 6.36
N PHE A 16 8.18 -4.21 6.16
CA PHE A 16 6.73 -4.32 6.31
C PHE A 16 6.30 -4.30 7.78
N HIS A 17 7.11 -4.81 8.71
CA HIS A 17 6.86 -4.64 10.14
C HIS A 17 6.89 -3.16 10.55
N LYS A 18 7.76 -2.35 9.94
CA LYS A 18 7.79 -0.90 10.18
C LYS A 18 6.51 -0.19 9.73
N ILE A 19 5.80 -0.74 8.75
CA ILE A 19 4.54 -0.19 8.23
C ILE A 19 3.34 -0.72 9.03
N TYR A 20 3.29 -2.02 9.29
CA TYR A 20 2.07 -2.71 9.75
C TYR A 20 2.08 -3.14 11.22
N SER A 21 3.25 -3.23 11.85
CA SER A 21 3.36 -3.66 13.25
C SER A 21 3.59 -2.47 14.18
N THR A 22 3.15 -2.60 15.43
CA THR A 22 3.40 -1.58 16.46
C THR A 22 4.88 -1.50 16.80
N LYS A 23 5.33 -0.37 17.38
CA LYS A 23 6.73 -0.23 17.82
C LYS A 23 7.16 -1.32 18.80
N ALA A 24 6.26 -1.74 19.70
CA ALA A 24 6.53 -2.82 20.64
C ALA A 24 6.81 -4.16 19.93
N VAL A 25 6.02 -4.49 18.91
CA VAL A 25 6.24 -5.71 18.11
C VAL A 25 7.52 -5.60 17.28
N GLN A 26 7.84 -4.41 16.76
CA GLN A 26 9.10 -4.17 16.06
C GLN A 26 10.31 -4.43 16.97
N ASP A 27 10.28 -3.90 18.21
CA ASP A 27 11.35 -4.08 19.19
C ASP A 27 11.55 -5.53 19.62
N GLU A 28 10.45 -6.25 19.81
CA GLU A 28 10.47 -7.69 20.07
C GLU A 28 11.13 -8.46 18.91
N ILE A 29 10.72 -8.16 17.67
CA ILE A 29 11.28 -8.81 16.48
C ILE A 29 12.75 -8.48 16.29
N GLU A 30 13.19 -7.25 16.53
CA GLU A 30 14.62 -6.89 16.41
C GLU A 30 15.48 -7.71 17.38
N SER A 31 15.04 -7.80 18.63
CA SER A 31 15.72 -8.61 19.66
C SER A 31 15.69 -10.10 19.31
N ASP A 32 14.50 -10.65 19.06
CA ASP A 32 14.30 -12.08 18.90
C ASP A 32 14.87 -12.62 17.58
N CYS A 33 14.89 -11.81 16.52
CA CYS A 33 15.52 -12.16 15.25
C CYS A 33 17.04 -12.23 15.40
N ARG A 34 17.67 -11.23 16.03
CA ARG A 34 19.13 -11.18 16.23
C ARG A 34 19.65 -12.23 17.20
N THR A 35 18.80 -12.71 18.12
CA THR A 35 19.15 -13.75 19.10
C THR A 35 18.70 -15.16 18.69
N ALA A 36 18.14 -15.32 17.48
CA ALA A 36 17.57 -16.57 16.99
C ALA A 36 16.48 -17.16 17.91
N LYS A 37 15.77 -16.33 18.67
CA LYS A 37 14.63 -16.74 19.51
C LYS A 37 13.38 -17.04 18.68
N ILE A 38 13.28 -16.43 17.49
CA ILE A 38 12.26 -16.74 16.47
C ILE A 38 12.90 -17.12 15.14
N GLY A 39 12.25 -18.00 14.37
CA GLY A 39 12.65 -18.29 12.99
C GLY A 39 12.00 -17.33 11.99
N CYS A 40 12.56 -17.24 10.77
CA CYS A 40 11.98 -16.42 9.69
C CYS A 40 10.52 -16.79 9.37
N GLY A 41 10.13 -18.07 9.54
CA GLY A 41 8.74 -18.51 9.37
C GLY A 41 7.81 -17.97 10.45
N ASP A 42 8.28 -17.90 11.70
CA ASP A 42 7.52 -17.34 12.82
C ASP A 42 7.33 -15.83 12.63
N CYS A 43 8.41 -15.13 12.26
CA CYS A 43 8.38 -13.71 11.89
C CYS A 43 7.39 -13.42 10.74
N LYS A 44 7.43 -14.22 9.67
CA LYS A 44 6.45 -14.15 8.56
C LYS A 44 5.01 -14.30 9.03
N LYS A 45 4.74 -15.22 9.96
CA LYS A 45 3.39 -15.46 10.47
C LYS A 45 2.87 -14.25 11.26
N MET A 46 3.71 -13.67 12.12
CA MET A 46 3.40 -12.43 12.84
C MET A 46 3.14 -11.27 11.87
N LEU A 47 3.99 -11.13 10.84
CA LEU A 47 3.82 -10.11 9.82
C LEU A 47 2.46 -10.24 9.13
N SER A 48 2.14 -11.43 8.63
CA SER A 48 0.89 -11.69 7.92
C SER A 48 -0.34 -11.32 8.75
N GLN A 49 -0.33 -11.58 10.06
CA GLN A 49 -1.42 -11.20 10.95
C GLN A 49 -1.57 -9.67 11.02
N THR A 50 -0.50 -8.95 11.34
CA THR A 50 -0.54 -7.48 11.43
C THR A 50 -0.88 -6.81 10.09
N MET A 51 -0.38 -7.34 8.98
CA MET A 51 -0.72 -6.87 7.63
C MET A 51 -2.20 -7.08 7.32
N LEU A 52 -2.74 -8.27 7.59
CA LEU A 52 -4.17 -8.56 7.37
C LEU A 52 -5.05 -7.64 8.21
N GLU A 53 -4.71 -7.42 9.47
CA GLU A 53 -5.42 -6.50 10.35
C GLU A 53 -5.42 -5.07 9.80
N GLY A 54 -4.26 -4.59 9.35
CA GLY A 54 -4.12 -3.26 8.76
C GLY A 54 -4.85 -3.10 7.42
N MET A 55 -4.90 -4.14 6.60
CA MET A 55 -5.55 -4.11 5.28
C MET A 55 -7.07 -4.37 5.35
N ARG A 56 -7.56 -5.00 6.42
CA ARG A 56 -8.97 -5.39 6.58
C ARG A 56 -9.98 -4.25 6.32
N PRO A 57 -9.77 -3.00 6.78
CA PRO A 57 -10.68 -1.91 6.47
C PRO A 57 -10.80 -1.63 4.97
N MET A 58 -9.69 -1.65 4.23
CA MET A 58 -9.68 -1.43 2.79
C MET A 58 -10.33 -2.60 2.03
N MET A 59 -10.09 -3.82 2.48
CA MET A 59 -10.73 -5.02 1.92
C MET A 59 -12.25 -4.98 2.13
N ALA A 60 -12.72 -4.64 3.34
CA ALA A 60 -14.14 -4.49 3.62
C ALA A 60 -14.78 -3.37 2.77
N LYS A 61 -14.09 -2.23 2.61
CA LYS A 61 -14.58 -1.15 1.75
C LYS A 61 -14.65 -1.56 0.29
N ARG A 62 -13.68 -2.35 -0.19
CA ARG A 62 -13.70 -2.91 -1.55
C ARG A 62 -14.91 -3.81 -1.75
N GLU A 63 -15.21 -4.71 -0.81
CA GLU A 63 -16.39 -5.58 -0.90
C GLU A 63 -17.69 -4.75 -0.92
N GLU A 64 -17.80 -3.70 -0.11
CA GLU A 64 -18.93 -2.76 -0.17
C GLU A 64 -19.08 -2.12 -1.57
N ILE A 65 -17.97 -1.65 -2.16
CA ILE A 65 -17.97 -1.01 -3.48
C ILE A 65 -18.36 -2.01 -4.58
N LEU A 66 -17.95 -3.28 -4.47
CA LEU A 66 -18.31 -4.31 -5.45
C LEU A 66 -19.83 -4.54 -5.56
N THR A 67 -20.59 -4.20 -4.51
CA THR A 67 -22.07 -4.27 -4.56
C THR A 67 -22.70 -3.13 -5.38
N ARG A 68 -21.96 -2.07 -5.68
CA ARG A 68 -22.40 -0.89 -6.46
C ARG A 68 -21.39 -0.54 -7.56
N PRO A 69 -21.24 -1.39 -8.59
CA PRO A 69 -20.22 -1.20 -9.63
C PRO A 69 -20.43 0.07 -10.46
N ASP A 70 -21.66 0.59 -10.55
CA ASP A 70 -21.96 1.81 -11.30
C ASP A 70 -21.44 3.07 -10.60
N ASP A 71 -21.37 3.10 -9.25
CA ASP A 71 -20.75 4.20 -8.49
C ASP A 71 -19.30 4.44 -8.95
N VAL A 72 -18.54 3.37 -9.23
CA VAL A 72 -17.17 3.47 -9.72
C VAL A 72 -17.12 4.14 -11.10
N LYS A 73 -18.06 3.79 -11.98
CA LYS A 73 -18.14 4.38 -13.33
C LYS A 73 -18.51 5.86 -13.25
N ASP A 74 -19.43 6.22 -12.35
CA ASP A 74 -19.86 7.60 -12.16
C ASP A 74 -18.73 8.47 -11.61
N ILE A 75 -17.99 7.98 -10.61
CA ILE A 75 -16.79 8.66 -10.10
C ILE A 75 -15.76 8.89 -11.21
N LEU A 76 -15.49 7.87 -12.03
CA LEU A 76 -14.55 7.98 -13.16
C LEU A 76 -15.05 8.97 -14.23
N ARG A 77 -16.34 8.95 -14.54
CA ARG A 77 -16.96 9.87 -15.49
C ARG A 77 -16.85 11.32 -15.01
N GLU A 78 -17.16 11.57 -13.75
CA GLU A 78 -17.06 12.90 -13.15
C GLU A 78 -15.61 13.41 -13.16
N GLY A 79 -14.65 12.55 -12.75
CA GLY A 79 -13.22 12.87 -12.82
C GLY A 79 -12.77 13.17 -14.25
N THR A 80 -13.25 12.42 -15.23
CA THR A 80 -12.97 12.63 -16.65
C THR A 80 -13.47 13.99 -17.13
N LEU A 81 -14.69 14.39 -16.75
CA LEU A 81 -15.24 15.70 -17.12
C LEU A 81 -14.38 16.85 -16.57
N LYS A 82 -13.95 16.76 -15.31
CA LYS A 82 -13.08 17.75 -14.67
C LYS A 82 -11.72 17.83 -15.38
N ALA A 83 -11.08 16.69 -15.61
CA ALA A 83 -9.79 16.63 -16.29
C ALA A 83 -9.88 17.14 -17.74
N HIS A 84 -10.96 16.80 -18.46
CA HIS A 84 -11.16 17.22 -19.84
C HIS A 84 -11.34 18.74 -19.99
N ALA A 85 -12.01 19.39 -19.02
CA ALA A 85 -12.14 20.85 -19.02
C ALA A 85 -10.76 21.54 -18.94
N VAL A 86 -9.88 21.06 -18.07
CA VAL A 86 -8.50 21.56 -17.94
C VAL A 86 -7.71 21.26 -19.22
N ALA A 87 -7.74 20.03 -19.70
CA ALA A 87 -7.03 19.61 -20.91
C ALA A 87 -7.43 20.42 -22.14
N LYS A 88 -8.72 20.74 -22.30
CA LYS A 88 -9.23 21.55 -23.40
C LYS A 88 -8.66 22.97 -23.37
N SER A 89 -8.59 23.59 -22.19
CA SER A 89 -8.01 24.93 -22.02
C SER A 89 -6.50 24.92 -22.33
N THR A 90 -5.76 23.95 -21.79
CA THR A 90 -4.32 23.80 -22.05
C THR A 90 -4.05 23.57 -23.54
N LEU A 91 -4.83 22.71 -24.20
CA LEU A 91 -4.64 22.40 -25.62
C LEU A 91 -4.98 23.61 -26.51
N ALA A 92 -5.95 24.43 -26.12
CA ALA A 92 -6.26 25.67 -26.84
C ALA A 92 -5.07 26.65 -26.81
N GLN A 93 -4.46 26.84 -25.64
CA GLN A 93 -3.26 27.68 -25.49
C GLN A 93 -2.08 27.14 -26.31
N ALA A 94 -1.87 25.81 -26.28
CA ALA A 94 -0.82 25.17 -27.07
C ALA A 94 -1.05 25.36 -28.59
N LYS A 95 -2.28 25.16 -29.08
CA LYS A 95 -2.63 25.36 -30.50
C LYS A 95 -2.43 26.80 -30.95
N GLN A 96 -2.80 27.77 -30.11
CA GLN A 96 -2.58 29.19 -30.36
C GLN A 96 -1.07 29.51 -30.46
N ALA A 97 -0.26 29.02 -29.53
CA ALA A 97 1.19 29.21 -29.55
C ALA A 97 1.85 28.57 -30.79
N MET A 98 1.32 27.44 -31.25
CA MET A 98 1.79 26.72 -32.44
C MET A 98 1.21 27.26 -33.75
N LYS A 99 0.33 28.27 -33.72
CA LYS A 99 -0.36 28.82 -34.91
C LYS A 99 -1.17 27.77 -35.68
N LEU A 100 -1.75 26.80 -34.98
CA LEU A 100 -2.64 25.77 -35.54
C LEU A 100 -4.11 26.19 -35.54
N THR A 101 -4.41 27.34 -34.92
CA THR A 101 -5.69 28.03 -34.81
C THR A 101 -5.43 29.51 -34.60
#